data_AF-A0A524AKR7-F1
#
_entry.id   AF-A0A524AKR7-F1
#
_cell.length_a   1.000
_cell.length_b   1.000
_cell.length_c   1.000
_cell.angle_alpha   90.00
_cell.angle_beta   90.00
_cell.angle_gamma   90.00
#
_symmetry.space_group_name_H-M   'P 1'
#
loop_
_entity.id
_entity.type
_entity.pdbx_description
1 polymer ?
#
loop_
_entity_poly.entity_id
_entity_poly.type
_entity_poly.pdbx_seq_one_letter_code
_entity_poly.pdbx_strand_id
1 'polypeptide(L)'
;MKPKRHWDVLGLIAVILLALALWPGSKGLRLWQHLDSLRATLLRLEARAKPETLGNLQPADFAPIKEDFATLEADLAAIEAEVGPFLPLARHLGWVPRFGGDIAAAPALLEVTSGIAEAGHLTLEGVEPLVTAWGEPPAEGSGSLLEQMLPALVDAGPRLAEAQTELERVTAARAELDVSRLSPRVAAQVERLDRYLPLLRLAVQAARLAPNLLGAEGPRS
;
A
#
# COMPACT_ATOMS: atom_id res chain seq x y z
N MET A 1 -16.49 -6.45 -51.42
CA MET A 1 -16.39 -5.57 -50.23
C MET A 1 -16.79 -6.38 -49.01
N LYS A 2 -15.90 -6.54 -48.02
CA LYS A 2 -16.05 -7.48 -46.88
C LYS A 2 -16.68 -6.79 -45.65
N PRO A 3 -17.94 -7.07 -45.29
CA PRO A 3 -18.54 -6.67 -44.01
C PRO A 3 -18.24 -7.73 -42.92
N LYS A 4 -16.97 -8.09 -42.72
CA LYS A 4 -16.59 -9.11 -41.70
C LYS A 4 -16.15 -8.50 -40.37
N ARG A 5 -15.68 -7.25 -40.37
CA ARG A 5 -14.97 -6.62 -39.24
C ARG A 5 -15.87 -6.21 -38.06
N HIS A 6 -17.16 -5.98 -38.28
CA HIS A 6 -18.11 -5.59 -37.22
C HIS A 6 -18.71 -6.78 -36.47
N TRP A 7 -18.81 -7.95 -37.12
CA TRP A 7 -19.28 -9.19 -36.48
C TRP A 7 -18.23 -9.75 -35.50
N ASP A 8 -16.94 -9.60 -35.81
CA ASP A 8 -15.85 -9.98 -34.91
C ASP A 8 -15.80 -9.08 -33.65
N VAL A 9 -16.07 -7.78 -33.81
CA VAL A 9 -16.13 -6.82 -32.68
C VAL A 9 -17.37 -7.05 -31.82
N LEU A 10 -18.53 -7.32 -32.42
CA LEU A 10 -19.75 -7.68 -31.69
C LEU A 10 -19.59 -9.02 -30.96
N GLY A 11 -18.90 -9.99 -31.57
CA GLY A 11 -18.56 -11.27 -30.95
C GLY A 11 -17.64 -11.10 -29.74
N LEU A 12 -16.61 -10.25 -29.85
CA LEU A 12 -15.70 -9.95 -28.74
C LEU A 12 -16.42 -9.22 -27.60
N ILE A 13 -17.26 -8.22 -27.91
CA ILE A 13 -18.07 -7.50 -26.92
C ILE A 13 -19.05 -8.47 -26.24
N ALA A 14 -19.68 -9.37 -26.99
CA ALA A 14 -20.59 -10.38 -26.45
C ALA A 14 -19.84 -11.39 -25.56
N VAL A 15 -18.61 -11.78 -25.90
CA VAL A 15 -17.77 -12.66 -25.07
C VAL A 15 -17.27 -11.94 -23.82
N ILE A 16 -16.93 -10.65 -23.90
CA ILE A 16 -16.58 -9.83 -22.74
C ILE A 16 -17.80 -9.64 -21.83
N LEU A 17 -18.97 -9.38 -22.40
CA LEU A 17 -20.23 -9.26 -21.65
C LEU A 17 -20.68 -10.61 -21.07
N LEU A 18 -20.51 -11.72 -21.77
CA LEU A 18 -20.76 -13.07 -21.27
C LEU A 18 -19.76 -13.46 -20.18
N ALA A 19 -18.48 -13.11 -20.32
CA ALA A 19 -17.48 -13.28 -19.28
C ALA A 19 -17.85 -12.44 -18.05
N LEU A 20 -18.23 -11.16 -18.22
CA LEU A 20 -18.72 -10.28 -17.15
C LEU A 20 -20.01 -10.80 -16.50
N ALA A 21 -20.90 -11.44 -17.26
CA ALA A 21 -22.19 -11.93 -16.80
C ALA A 21 -22.13 -13.34 -16.20
N LEU A 22 -21.15 -14.17 -16.56
CA LEU A 22 -20.90 -15.48 -15.94
C LEU A 22 -19.99 -15.39 -14.70
N TRP A 23 -19.16 -14.35 -14.56
CA TRP A 23 -18.29 -14.11 -13.39
C TRP A 23 -18.97 -13.78 -12.04
N PRO A 24 -20.16 -13.14 -11.96
CA PRO A 24 -20.63 -12.56 -10.70
C PRO A 24 -21.21 -13.58 -9.71
N GLY A 25 -21.46 -14.83 -10.12
CA GLY A 25 -22.12 -15.83 -9.28
C GLY A 25 -21.25 -16.45 -8.18
N SER A 26 -19.94 -16.65 -8.42
CA SER A 26 -19.07 -17.35 -7.47
C SER A 26 -17.81 -16.58 -7.06
N LYS A 27 -17.30 -15.69 -7.92
CA LYS A 27 -16.11 -14.87 -7.65
C LYS A 27 -16.43 -13.43 -7.22
N GLY A 28 -17.55 -12.88 -7.70
CA GLY A 28 -18.00 -11.54 -7.30
C GLY A 28 -18.21 -11.38 -5.79
N LEU A 29 -18.68 -12.42 -5.09
CA LEU A 29 -18.81 -12.39 -3.63
C LEU A 29 -17.47 -12.31 -2.90
N ARG A 30 -16.43 -12.98 -3.40
CA ARG A 30 -15.09 -12.93 -2.79
C ARG A 30 -14.46 -11.57 -3.01
N LEU A 31 -14.56 -11.03 -4.22
CA LEU A 31 -14.10 -9.67 -4.53
C LEU A 31 -14.81 -8.61 -3.67
N TRP A 32 -16.11 -8.77 -3.45
CA TRP A 32 -16.86 -7.89 -2.54
C TRP A 32 -16.44 -8.04 -1.08
N GLN A 33 -16.15 -9.26 -0.63
CA GLN A 33 -15.61 -9.50 0.72
C GLN A 33 -14.25 -8.84 0.90
N HIS A 34 -13.35 -8.94 -0.08
CA HIS A 34 -12.04 -8.29 -0.04
C HIS A 34 -12.14 -6.76 -0.14
N LEU A 35 -13.06 -6.22 -0.95
CA LEU A 35 -13.32 -4.78 -1.00
C LEU A 35 -13.92 -4.24 0.31
N ASP A 36 -14.74 -5.04 1.00
CA ASP A 36 -15.33 -4.68 2.27
C ASP A 36 -14.32 -4.80 3.43
N SER A 37 -13.48 -5.84 3.44
CA SER A 37 -12.36 -5.97 4.38
C SER A 37 -11.37 -4.84 4.20
N LEU A 38 -10.99 -4.49 2.96
CA LEU A 38 -10.13 -3.34 2.67
C LEU A 38 -10.70 -2.04 3.22
N ARG A 39 -12.00 -1.78 3.04
CA ARG A 39 -12.65 -0.60 3.61
C ARG A 39 -12.66 -0.63 5.13
N ALA A 40 -12.98 -1.77 5.74
CA ALA A 40 -13.01 -1.93 7.19
C ALA A 40 -11.61 -1.73 7.80
N THR A 41 -10.57 -2.25 7.15
CA THR A 41 -9.18 -2.12 7.58
C THR A 41 -8.67 -0.69 7.37
N LEU A 42 -8.98 -0.04 6.25
CA LEU A 42 -8.65 1.38 6.04
C LEU A 42 -9.31 2.29 7.08
N LEU A 43 -10.58 2.04 7.43
CA LEU A 43 -11.27 2.81 8.49
C LEU A 43 -10.65 2.60 9.87
N ARG A 44 -10.19 1.37 10.17
CA ARG A 44 -9.48 1.05 11.42
C ARG A 44 -8.11 1.72 11.48
N LEU A 45 -7.35 1.69 10.40
CA LEU A 45 -6.07 2.38 10.28
C LEU A 45 -6.26 3.89 10.38
N GLU A 46 -7.27 4.47 9.73
CA GLU A 46 -7.59 5.90 9.83
C GLU A 46 -7.99 6.32 11.25
N ALA A 47 -8.77 5.49 11.95
CA ALA A 47 -9.13 5.74 13.34
C ALA A 47 -7.89 5.75 14.27
N ARG A 48 -6.88 4.91 14.00
CA ARG A 48 -5.63 4.82 14.76
C ARG A 48 -4.56 5.84 14.32
N ALA A 49 -4.63 6.33 13.09
CA ALA A 49 -3.73 7.35 12.55
C ALA A 49 -4.06 8.78 13.04
N LYS A 50 -5.06 8.95 13.92
CA LYS A 50 -5.34 10.24 14.55
C LYS A 50 -4.18 10.64 15.47
N PRO A 51 -3.76 11.91 15.47
CA PRO A 51 -2.60 12.39 16.23
C PRO A 51 -2.71 12.14 17.73
N GLU A 52 -3.93 12.10 18.26
CA GLU A 52 -4.23 11.82 19.67
C GLU A 52 -3.92 10.37 20.07
N THR A 53 -4.06 9.45 19.12
CA THR A 53 -3.83 8.01 19.30
C THR A 53 -2.38 7.64 19.02
N LEU A 54 -1.75 8.31 18.05
CA LEU A 54 -0.32 8.16 17.74
C LEU A 54 0.59 8.52 18.93
N GLY A 55 0.20 9.50 19.75
CA GLY A 55 0.95 9.90 20.94
C GLY A 55 0.95 8.88 22.09
N ASN A 56 0.03 7.91 22.06
CA ASN A 56 -0.14 6.89 23.11
C ASN A 56 0.11 5.47 22.60
N LEU A 57 0.75 5.29 21.44
CA LEU A 57 1.03 3.97 20.88
C LEU A 57 1.91 3.16 21.83
N GLN A 58 1.39 2.03 22.27
CA GLN A 58 2.14 1.06 23.07
C GLN A 58 2.74 0.00 22.15
N PRO A 59 3.81 -0.70 22.57
CA PRO A 59 4.37 -1.82 21.83
C PRO A 59 3.32 -2.88 21.40
N ALA A 60 2.29 -3.08 22.22
CA ALA A 60 1.19 -4.00 21.95
C ALA A 60 0.30 -3.59 20.76
N ASP A 61 0.27 -2.30 20.40
CA ASP A 61 -0.53 -1.79 19.29
C ASP A 61 0.12 -2.03 17.92
N PHE A 62 1.42 -2.37 17.87
CA PHE A 62 2.15 -2.59 16.61
C PHE A 62 1.78 -3.91 15.94
N ALA A 63 1.61 -4.98 16.72
CA ALA A 63 1.23 -6.30 16.21
C ALA A 63 -0.08 -6.28 15.38
N PRO A 64 -1.20 -5.70 15.86
CA PRO A 64 -2.42 -5.64 15.06
C PRO A 64 -2.30 -4.74 13.83
N ILE A 65 -1.47 -3.68 13.87
CA ILE A 65 -1.23 -2.82 12.69
C ILE A 65 -0.46 -3.62 11.63
N LYS A 66 0.57 -4.38 12.01
CA LYS A 66 1.32 -5.24 11.09
C LYS A 66 0.42 -6.27 10.41
N GLU A 67 -0.48 -6.90 11.16
CA GLU A 67 -1.45 -7.86 10.63
C GLU A 67 -2.46 -7.21 9.68
N ASP A 68 -2.94 -6.00 10.00
CA ASP A 68 -3.83 -5.22 9.13
C ASP A 68 -3.17 -4.95 7.76
N PHE A 69 -1.88 -4.58 7.73
CA PHE A 69 -1.13 -4.38 6.47
C PHE A 69 -0.88 -5.67 5.70
N ALA A 70 -0.52 -6.77 6.38
CA ALA A 70 -0.34 -8.07 5.74
C ALA A 70 -1.65 -8.59 5.11
N THR A 71 -2.78 -8.36 5.78
CA THR A 71 -4.11 -8.69 5.25
C THR A 71 -4.43 -7.84 4.03
N LEU A 72 -4.11 -6.54 4.07
CA LEU A 72 -4.33 -5.62 2.95
C LEU A 72 -3.52 -6.00 1.71
N GLU A 73 -2.27 -6.42 1.90
CA GLU A 73 -1.41 -6.95 0.85
C GLU A 73 -2.00 -8.23 0.23
N ALA A 74 -2.42 -9.19 1.04
CA ALA A 74 -3.03 -10.43 0.58
C ALA A 74 -4.35 -10.19 -0.19
N ASP A 75 -5.22 -9.32 0.33
CA ASP A 75 -6.47 -8.93 -0.30
C ASP A 75 -6.21 -8.27 -1.67
N LEU A 76 -5.20 -7.42 -1.75
CA LEU A 76 -4.87 -6.72 -2.98
C LEU A 76 -4.21 -7.62 -4.03
N ALA A 77 -3.32 -8.53 -3.61
CA ALA A 77 -2.75 -9.55 -4.49
C ALA A 77 -3.84 -10.46 -5.07
N ALA A 78 -4.87 -10.80 -4.29
CA ALA A 78 -6.02 -11.54 -4.76
C ALA A 78 -6.83 -10.73 -5.80
N ILE A 79 -7.07 -9.44 -5.55
CA ILE A 79 -7.74 -8.54 -6.51
C ILE A 79 -6.93 -8.41 -7.80
N GLU A 80 -5.61 -8.21 -7.70
CA GLU A 80 -4.73 -8.10 -8.85
C GLU A 80 -4.71 -9.39 -9.66
N ALA A 81 -4.71 -10.56 -9.03
CA ALA A 81 -4.81 -11.85 -9.72
C ALA A 81 -6.12 -12.01 -10.50
N GLU A 82 -7.23 -11.45 -10.01
CA GLU A 82 -8.53 -11.51 -10.68
C GLU A 82 -8.69 -10.47 -11.80
N VAL A 83 -8.21 -9.25 -11.56
CA VAL A 83 -8.39 -8.11 -12.48
C VAL A 83 -7.23 -8.01 -13.49
N GLY A 84 -6.07 -8.59 -13.17
CA GLY A 84 -4.84 -8.55 -13.97
C GLY A 84 -5.01 -8.85 -15.45
N PRO A 85 -5.74 -9.92 -15.86
CA PRO A 85 -6.01 -10.21 -17.27
C PRO A 85 -6.77 -9.08 -18.00
N PHE A 86 -7.53 -8.27 -17.26
CA PHE A 86 -8.35 -7.17 -17.78
C PHE A 86 -7.69 -5.80 -17.65
N LEU A 87 -6.64 -5.64 -16.83
CA LEU A 87 -5.91 -4.37 -16.67
C LEU A 87 -5.36 -3.76 -17.97
N PRO A 88 -4.83 -4.55 -18.94
CA PRO A 88 -4.41 -3.99 -20.23
C PRO A 88 -5.56 -3.35 -21.01
N LEU A 89 -6.77 -3.88 -20.86
CA LEU A 89 -7.98 -3.36 -21.50
C LEU A 89 -8.52 -2.12 -20.78
N ALA A 90 -8.26 -1.99 -19.48
CA ALA A 90 -8.75 -0.92 -18.64
C ALA A 90 -8.35 0.47 -19.18
N ARG A 91 -7.12 0.63 -19.68
CA ARG A 91 -6.62 1.87 -20.31
C ARG A 91 -7.47 2.33 -21.50
N HIS A 92 -8.13 1.41 -22.19
CA HIS A 92 -8.97 1.71 -23.36
C HIS A 92 -10.44 1.94 -23.01
N LEU A 93 -10.85 1.66 -21.78
CA LEU A 93 -12.23 1.78 -21.27
C LEU A 93 -12.53 3.16 -20.68
N GLY A 94 -11.67 4.16 -20.92
CA GLY A 94 -11.86 5.54 -20.47
C GLY A 94 -13.11 6.25 -20.99
N TRP A 95 -13.78 5.69 -22.00
CA TRP A 95 -15.00 6.24 -22.60
C TRP A 95 -16.26 6.01 -21.76
N VAL A 96 -16.22 5.12 -20.76
CA VAL A 96 -17.40 4.77 -19.96
C VAL A 96 -17.87 6.00 -19.14
N PRO A 97 -19.15 6.41 -19.24
CA PRO A 97 -19.66 7.55 -18.48
C PRO A 97 -19.52 7.35 -16.97
N ARG A 98 -19.16 8.42 -16.26
CA ARG A 98 -19.06 8.51 -14.78
C ARG A 98 -17.93 7.70 -14.12
N PHE A 99 -17.52 6.55 -14.67
CA PHE A 99 -16.49 5.66 -14.10
C PHE A 99 -15.29 5.40 -15.02
N GLY A 100 -15.31 5.88 -16.26
CA GLY A 100 -14.26 5.61 -17.24
C GLY A 100 -12.87 6.08 -16.79
N GLY A 101 -12.78 7.19 -16.06
CA GLY A 101 -11.51 7.66 -15.50
C GLY A 101 -10.94 6.73 -14.43
N ASP A 102 -11.79 6.21 -13.53
CA ASP A 102 -11.37 5.22 -12.52
C ASP A 102 -10.90 3.91 -13.16
N ILE A 103 -11.62 3.44 -14.18
CA ILE A 103 -11.26 2.21 -14.91
C ILE A 103 -9.94 2.41 -15.66
N ALA A 104 -9.78 3.52 -16.36
CA ALA A 104 -8.53 3.81 -17.07
C ALA A 104 -7.33 3.96 -16.11
N ALA A 105 -7.57 4.48 -14.91
CA ALA A 105 -6.57 4.65 -13.86
C ALA A 105 -6.34 3.38 -13.02
N ALA A 106 -7.15 2.33 -13.18
CA ALA A 106 -7.09 1.13 -12.34
C ALA A 106 -5.70 0.49 -12.22
N PRO A 107 -4.88 0.38 -13.29
CA PRO A 107 -3.53 -0.19 -13.17
C PRO A 107 -2.64 0.64 -12.22
N ALA A 108 -2.63 1.97 -12.39
CA ALA A 108 -1.83 2.87 -11.56
C ALA A 108 -2.39 2.96 -10.13
N LEU A 109 -3.72 2.89 -9.96
CA LEU A 109 -4.34 2.83 -8.63
C LEU A 109 -3.94 1.57 -7.88
N LEU A 110 -3.96 0.40 -8.54
CA LEU A 110 -3.54 -0.86 -7.93
C LEU A 110 -2.07 -0.81 -7.51
N GLU A 111 -1.20 -0.31 -8.40
CA GLU A 111 0.23 -0.15 -8.12
C GLU A 111 0.50 0.78 -6.92
N VAL A 112 -0.22 1.90 -6.84
CA VAL A 112 -0.15 2.79 -5.67
C VAL A 112 -0.59 2.07 -4.41
N THR A 113 -1.73 1.37 -4.45
CA THR A 113 -2.25 0.68 -3.26
C THR A 113 -1.37 -0.49 -2.81
N SER A 114 -0.74 -1.23 -3.73
CA SER A 114 0.11 -2.37 -3.39
C SER A 114 1.43 -1.91 -2.82
N GLY A 115 2.07 -0.93 -3.47
CA GLY A 115 3.31 -0.38 -2.93
C GLY A 115 3.13 0.28 -1.55
N ILE A 116 1.96 0.86 -1.24
CA ILE A 116 1.69 1.38 0.12
C ILE A 116 1.53 0.25 1.13
N ALA A 117 0.82 -0.82 0.74
CA ALA A 117 0.63 -1.99 1.59
C ALA A 117 1.97 -2.62 1.98
N GLU A 118 2.79 -2.87 0.97
CA GLU A 118 4.09 -3.51 1.06
C GLU A 118 5.07 -2.61 1.82
N ALA A 119 5.16 -1.31 1.49
CA ALA A 119 5.99 -0.37 2.23
C ALA A 119 5.59 -0.28 3.70
N GLY A 120 4.28 -0.30 4.00
CA GLY A 120 3.77 -0.33 5.37
C GLY A 120 4.18 -1.60 6.11
N HIS A 121 4.02 -2.76 5.47
CA HIS A 121 4.42 -4.05 6.03
C HIS A 121 5.93 -4.11 6.32
N LEU A 122 6.77 -3.78 5.33
CA LEU A 122 8.23 -3.75 5.43
C LEU A 122 8.71 -2.78 6.51
N THR A 123 8.08 -1.61 6.63
CA THR A 123 8.42 -0.64 7.67
C THR A 123 8.11 -1.20 9.06
N LEU A 124 6.94 -1.81 9.24
CA LEU A 124 6.52 -2.38 10.51
C LEU A 124 7.36 -3.60 10.91
N GLU A 125 7.72 -4.44 9.94
CA GLU A 125 8.64 -5.57 10.16
C GLU A 125 10.06 -5.07 10.49
N GLY A 126 10.52 -4.00 9.83
CA GLY A 126 11.81 -3.38 10.13
C GLY A 126 11.89 -2.82 11.55
N VAL A 127 10.84 -2.20 12.06
CA VAL A 127 10.84 -1.62 13.42
C VAL A 127 10.43 -2.59 14.52
N GLU A 128 9.99 -3.81 14.19
CA GLU A 128 9.58 -4.82 15.17
C GLU A 128 10.65 -5.09 16.24
N PRO A 129 11.95 -5.25 15.91
CA PRO A 129 12.99 -5.43 16.92
C PRO A 129 13.16 -4.24 17.87
N LEU A 130 12.88 -3.02 17.39
CA LEU A 130 12.90 -1.82 18.24
C LEU A 130 11.71 -1.80 19.19
N VAL A 131 10.54 -2.21 18.69
CA VAL A 131 9.30 -2.26 19.49
C VAL A 131 9.43 -3.29 20.61
N THR A 132 10.03 -4.44 20.34
CA THR A 132 10.32 -5.45 21.37
C THR A 132 11.33 -4.94 22.38
N ALA A 133 12.42 -4.29 21.93
CA ALA A 133 13.44 -3.72 22.82
C ALA A 133 12.89 -2.60 23.72
N TRP A 134 11.92 -1.81 23.23
CA TRP A 134 11.25 -0.78 24.03
C TRP A 134 10.31 -1.36 25.09
N GLY A 135 9.72 -2.53 24.83
CA GLY A 135 8.81 -3.20 25.76
C GLY A 135 9.52 -3.97 26.89
N GLU A 136 10.80 -4.30 26.72
CA GLU A 136 11.58 -5.01 27.74
C GLU A 136 12.11 -4.03 28.82
N PRO A 137 12.06 -4.41 30.12
CA PRO A 137 12.66 -3.62 31.17
C PRO A 137 14.19 -3.54 30.95
N PRO A 138 14.82 -2.37 31.16
CA PRO A 138 16.25 -2.21 30.92
C PRO A 138 17.03 -3.24 31.73
N ALA A 139 17.92 -3.99 31.06
CA ALA A 139 18.77 -4.95 31.75
C ALA A 139 19.69 -4.21 32.74
N GLU A 140 19.81 -4.69 33.97
CA GLU A 140 20.69 -4.09 34.98
C GLU A 140 22.14 -4.09 34.44
N GLY A 141 22.70 -2.89 34.23
CA GLY A 141 24.06 -2.69 33.70
C GLY A 141 24.17 -2.50 32.19
N SER A 142 23.05 -2.54 31.46
CA SER A 142 22.99 -2.09 30.07
C SER A 142 23.20 -0.57 29.98
N GLY A 143 23.95 -0.11 28.98
CA GLY A 143 24.25 1.30 28.77
C GLY A 143 23.01 2.14 28.43
N SER A 144 23.22 3.29 27.81
CA SER A 144 22.13 4.16 27.35
C SER A 144 21.07 3.36 26.57
N LEU A 145 19.78 3.63 26.77
CA LEU A 145 18.68 3.01 26.00
C LEU A 145 18.93 3.09 24.48
N LEU A 146 19.66 4.12 24.06
CA LEU A 146 20.06 4.35 22.68
C LEU A 146 21.15 3.37 22.18
N GLU A 147 22.07 2.97 23.05
CA GLU A 147 23.08 1.92 22.75
C GLU A 147 22.43 0.53 22.67
N GLN A 148 21.37 0.32 23.45
CA GLN A 148 20.59 -0.94 23.41
C GLN A 148 19.76 -1.07 22.13
N MET A 149 19.26 0.05 21.60
CA MET A 149 18.45 0.07 20.36
C MET A 149 19.27 0.10 19.07
N LEU A 150 20.56 0.43 19.14
CA LEU A 150 21.42 0.56 17.95
C LEU A 150 21.53 -0.75 17.14
N PRO A 151 21.73 -1.94 17.74
CA PRO A 151 21.77 -3.20 16.99
C PRO A 151 20.45 -3.49 16.27
N ALA A 152 19.31 -3.22 16.94
CA ALA A 152 17.98 -3.39 16.37
C ALA A 152 17.74 -2.44 15.17
N LEU A 153 18.25 -1.20 15.26
CA LEU A 153 18.22 -0.22 14.16
C LEU A 153 19.10 -0.62 12.98
N VAL A 154 20.26 -1.22 13.23
CA VAL A 154 21.14 -1.73 12.18
C VAL A 154 20.50 -2.91 11.46
N ASP A 155 19.86 -3.83 12.20
CA ASP A 155 19.13 -4.97 11.64
C ASP A 155 17.89 -4.56 10.83
N ALA A 156 17.25 -3.44 11.21
CA ALA A 156 16.14 -2.84 10.47
C ALA A 156 16.53 -2.26 9.10
N GLY A 157 17.81 -1.93 8.91
CA GLY A 157 18.32 -1.16 7.76
C GLY A 157 17.90 -1.70 6.39
N PRO A 158 18.07 -3.00 6.08
CA PRO A 158 17.68 -3.58 4.79
C PRO A 158 16.19 -3.43 4.49
N ARG A 159 15.32 -3.76 5.47
CA ARG A 159 13.85 -3.66 5.31
C ARG A 159 13.39 -2.23 5.10
N LEU A 160 14.01 -1.27 5.79
CA LEU A 160 13.74 0.16 5.59
C LEU A 160 14.21 0.65 4.21
N ALA A 161 15.26 0.05 3.64
CA ALA A 161 15.71 0.37 2.28
C ALA A 161 14.73 -0.16 1.21
N GLU A 162 14.20 -1.37 1.41
CA GLU A 162 13.15 -1.94 0.56
C GLU A 162 11.86 -1.11 0.65
N ALA A 163 11.42 -0.76 1.87
CA ALA A 163 10.27 0.12 2.07
C ALA A 163 10.43 1.48 1.39
N GLN A 164 11.63 2.07 1.41
CA GLN A 164 11.89 3.30 0.68
C GLN A 164 11.75 3.11 -0.84
N THR A 165 12.23 1.99 -1.37
CA THR A 165 12.14 1.67 -2.81
C THR A 165 10.68 1.55 -3.25
N GLU A 166 9.84 0.87 -2.45
CA GLU A 166 8.41 0.79 -2.73
C GLU A 166 7.72 2.16 -2.64
N LEU A 167 8.06 3.00 -1.66
CA LEU A 167 7.51 4.36 -1.60
C LEU A 167 7.92 5.24 -2.79
N GLU A 168 9.11 5.01 -3.36
CA GLU A 168 9.54 5.67 -4.60
C GLU A 168 8.71 5.18 -5.80
N ARG A 169 8.45 3.87 -5.92
CA ARG A 169 7.57 3.29 -6.94
C ARG A 169 6.14 3.81 -6.82
N VAL A 170 5.59 3.87 -5.61
CA VAL A 170 4.27 4.47 -5.32
C VAL A 170 4.24 5.93 -5.78
N THR A 171 5.30 6.69 -5.54
CA THR A 171 5.35 8.10 -5.97
C THR A 171 5.32 8.21 -7.50
N ALA A 172 6.06 7.35 -8.20
CA ALA A 172 6.06 7.31 -9.66
C ALA A 172 4.68 6.95 -10.22
N ALA A 173 4.06 5.88 -9.72
CA ALA A 173 2.73 5.45 -10.13
C ALA A 173 1.66 6.51 -9.81
N ARG A 174 1.78 7.17 -8.65
CA ARG A 174 0.93 8.30 -8.29
C ARG A 174 1.05 9.45 -9.27
N ALA A 175 2.24 9.75 -9.80
CA ALA A 175 2.44 10.82 -10.77
C ALA A 175 1.75 10.56 -12.11
N GLU A 176 1.47 9.30 -12.46
CA GLU A 176 0.72 8.93 -13.67
C GLU A 176 -0.80 9.18 -13.53
N LEU A 177 -1.31 9.32 -12.30
CA LEU A 177 -2.73 9.49 -12.02
C LEU A 177 -3.20 10.93 -12.30
N ASP A 178 -4.15 11.06 -13.23
CA ASP A 178 -4.90 12.29 -13.44
C ASP A 178 -6.12 12.33 -12.50
N VAL A 179 -5.96 12.97 -11.35
CA VAL A 179 -6.99 13.09 -10.31
C VAL A 179 -8.27 13.74 -10.82
N SER A 180 -8.18 14.64 -11.81
CA SER A 180 -9.33 15.36 -12.35
C SER A 180 -10.32 14.45 -13.10
N ARG A 181 -9.84 13.28 -13.55
CA ARG A 181 -10.64 12.28 -14.26
C ARG A 181 -11.21 11.22 -13.33
N LEU A 182 -10.72 11.13 -12.10
CA LEU A 182 -11.20 10.16 -11.12
C LEU A 182 -12.59 10.54 -10.61
N SER A 183 -13.33 9.55 -10.12
CA SER A 183 -14.56 9.80 -9.40
C SER A 183 -14.28 10.52 -8.08
N PRO A 184 -15.23 11.32 -7.55
CA PRO A 184 -15.02 12.10 -6.33
C PRO A 184 -14.58 11.26 -5.11
N ARG A 185 -15.00 9.99 -5.05
CA ARG A 185 -14.62 9.08 -3.97
C ARG A 185 -13.15 8.67 -4.05
N VAL A 186 -12.68 8.31 -5.25
CA VAL A 186 -11.29 7.88 -5.46
C VAL A 186 -10.35 9.09 -5.37
N ALA A 187 -10.73 10.21 -5.97
CA ALA A 187 -9.98 11.47 -5.88
C ALA A 187 -9.73 11.88 -4.41
N ALA A 188 -10.76 11.82 -3.55
CA ALA A 188 -10.62 12.14 -2.13
C ALA A 188 -9.66 11.20 -1.36
N GLN A 189 -9.51 9.94 -1.79
CA GLN A 189 -8.53 9.01 -1.19
C GLN A 189 -7.12 9.31 -1.68
N VAL A 190 -6.96 9.60 -2.96
CA VAL A 190 -5.68 10.00 -3.55
C VAL A 190 -5.17 11.31 -2.92
N GLU A 191 -6.04 12.30 -2.70
CA GLU A 191 -5.68 13.55 -2.01
C GLU A 191 -5.24 13.32 -0.55
N ARG A 192 -5.84 12.36 0.15
CA ARG A 192 -5.38 11.98 1.50
C ARG A 192 -4.01 11.35 1.44
N LEU A 193 -3.79 10.43 0.49
CA LEU A 193 -2.49 9.84 0.27
C LEU A 193 -1.43 10.91 0.00
N ASP A 194 -1.72 11.90 -0.85
CA ASP A 194 -0.79 12.99 -1.18
C ASP A 194 -0.35 13.79 0.06
N ARG A 195 -1.20 13.86 1.08
CA ARG A 195 -0.87 14.50 2.36
C ARG A 195 0.11 13.68 3.20
N TYR A 196 -0.05 12.36 3.23
CA TYR A 196 0.73 11.48 4.10
C TYR A 196 1.98 10.91 3.44
N LEU A 197 1.98 10.70 2.13
CA LEU A 197 3.07 10.07 1.38
C LEU A 197 4.42 10.80 1.58
N PRO A 198 4.51 12.14 1.53
CA PRO A 198 5.78 12.83 1.78
C PRO A 198 6.29 12.63 3.21
N LEU A 199 5.38 12.55 4.20
CA LEU A 199 5.73 12.32 5.60
C LEU A 199 6.26 10.91 5.82
N LEU A 200 5.62 9.91 5.21
CA LEU A 200 6.07 8.51 5.26
C LEU A 200 7.46 8.35 4.66
N ARG A 201 7.70 8.97 3.49
CA ARG A 201 9.02 8.98 2.87
C ARG A 201 10.10 9.60 3.75
N LEU A 202 9.79 10.76 4.34
CA LEU A 202 10.70 11.42 5.27
C LEU A 202 10.98 10.56 6.50
N ALA A 203 9.95 9.91 7.07
CA ALA A 203 10.09 9.06 8.23
C ALA A 203 10.97 7.83 7.96
N VAL A 204 10.72 7.10 6.87
CA VAL A 204 11.53 5.92 6.48
C VAL A 204 12.97 6.35 6.16
N GLN A 205 13.16 7.47 5.45
CA GLN A 205 14.49 7.99 5.15
C GLN A 205 15.25 8.38 6.42
N ALA A 206 14.59 9.05 7.36
CA ALA A 206 15.18 9.43 8.64
C ALA A 206 15.55 8.20 9.48
N ALA A 207 14.66 7.20 9.55
CA ALA A 207 14.91 5.95 10.27
C ALA A 207 16.13 5.20 9.70
N ARG A 208 16.30 5.19 8.37
CA ARG A 208 17.46 4.57 7.72
C ARG A 208 18.78 5.31 7.99
N LEU A 209 18.73 6.63 8.14
CA LEU A 209 19.91 7.45 8.42
C LEU A 209 20.27 7.51 9.90
N ALA A 210 19.33 7.17 10.79
CA ALA A 210 19.53 7.23 12.23
C ALA A 210 20.75 6.45 12.73
N PRO A 211 21.02 5.19 12.34
CA PRO A 211 22.18 4.44 12.83
C PRO A 211 23.51 5.18 12.58
N ASN A 212 23.66 5.76 11.39
CA ASN A 212 24.88 6.47 10.99
C ASN A 212 25.06 7.78 11.77
N LEU A 213 23.97 8.48 12.07
CA LEU A 213 23.98 9.67 12.91
C LEU A 213 24.29 9.35 14.38
N LEU A 214 23.99 8.13 14.81
CA LEU A 214 24.22 7.63 16.17
C LEU A 214 25.58 6.93 16.34
N GLY A 215 26.43 6.96 15.30
CA GLY A 215 27.81 6.47 15.39
C GLY A 215 28.01 5.00 15.07
N ALA A 216 27.05 4.34 14.38
CA ALA A 216 27.21 2.96 13.90
C ALA A 216 28.46 2.76 13.03
N GLU A 217 28.92 3.80 12.32
CA GLU A 217 30.11 3.76 11.46
C GLU A 217 31.41 4.21 12.17
N GLY A 218 31.39 4.54 13.47
CA GLY A 218 32.53 5.08 14.20
C GLY A 218 32.91 6.53 13.80
N PRO A 219 33.86 7.18 14.50
CA PRO A 219 34.29 8.53 14.15
C PRO A 219 34.90 8.54 12.76
N ARG A 220 34.35 9.38 11.87
CA ARG A 220 34.98 9.69 10.58
C ARG A 220 36.28 10.45 10.84
N SER A 221 37.40 9.76 10.65
CA SER A 221 38.75 10.32 10.64
C SER A 221 38.95 11.29 9.48
#